data_AF-A0A926X8B5-F1
#
_entry.id   AF-A0A926X8B5-F1
#
_cell.length_a   1.000
_cell.length_b   1.000
_cell.length_c   1.000
_cell.angle_alpha   90.00
_cell.angle_beta   90.00
_cell.angle_gamma   90.00
#
_symmetry.space_group_name_H-M   'P 1'
#
loop_
_entity.id
_entity.type
_entity.pdbx_description
1 polymer ?
#
loop_
_entity_poly.entity_id
_entity_poly.type
_entity_poly.pdbx_seq_one_letter_code
_entity_poly.pdbx_strand_id
1 'polypeptide(L)' 'MTREEIVEAFRVVSLGCDVSDLAPQVAIARWDDIPPPSQNLPAAHDAILKHVEKLISELKQTN' A
#
# COMPACT_ATOMS: atom_id res chain seq x y z
N MET A 1 3.77 -4.91 12.73
CA MET A 1 3.50 -5.76 11.57
C MET A 1 4.06 -7.14 11.83
N THR A 2 3.19 -8.08 12.13
CA THR A 2 3.48 -9.52 12.22
C THR A 2 3.02 -10.23 10.95
N ARG A 3 3.41 -11.49 10.79
CA ARG A 3 2.95 -12.31 9.66
C ARG A 3 1.43 -12.48 9.67
N GLU A 4 0.85 -12.68 10.85
CA GLU A 4 -0.59 -12.85 11.04
C GLU A 4 -1.36 -11.61 10.59
N GLU A 5 -0.88 -10.41 10.95
CA GLU A 5 -1.47 -9.14 10.52
C GLU A 5 -1.48 -9.00 8.98
N ILE A 6 -0.45 -9.50 8.29
CA ILE A 6 -0.36 -9.44 6.82
C ILE A 6 -1.31 -10.45 6.16
N VAL A 7 -1.42 -11.66 6.73
CA VAL A 7 -2.22 -12.75 6.16
C VAL A 7 -3.72 -12.51 6.32
N GLU A 8 -4.15 -11.89 7.41
CA GLU A 8 -5.56 -11.60 7.68
C GLU A 8 -6.06 -10.32 7.00
N ALA A 9 -5.14 -9.48 6.49
CA ALA A 9 -5.50 -8.25 5.82
C ALA A 9 -6.28 -8.51 4.52
N PHE A 10 -7.37 -7.77 4.33
CA PHE A 10 -8.13 -7.80 3.08
C PHE A 10 -7.27 -7.37 1.87
N ARG A 11 -6.37 -6.41 2.08
CA ARG A 11 -5.42 -5.93 1.06
C ARG A 11 -4.18 -5.37 1.72
N VAL A 12 -3.02 -5.70 1.15
CA VAL A 12 -1.72 -5.22 1.61
C VAL A 12 -1.12 -4.28 0.56
N VAL A 13 -0.70 -3.11 1.01
CA VAL A 13 -0.06 -2.09 0.18
C VAL A 13 1.30 -1.77 0.78
N SER A 14 2.34 -1.74 -0.05
CA SER A 14 3.70 -1.37 0.33
C SER A 14 4.09 -0.01 -0.24
N LEU A 15 4.67 0.82 0.63
CA LEU A 15 5.37 2.06 0.29
C LEU A 15 6.87 1.84 0.52
N GLY A 16 7.54 1.22 -0.45
CA GLY A 16 9.00 1.02 -0.44
C GLY A 16 9.53 -0.05 0.53
N CYS A 17 8.68 -0.72 1.30
CA CYS A 17 9.08 -1.83 2.19
C CYS A 17 8.64 -3.17 1.62
N ASP A 18 9.58 -4.00 1.19
CA ASP A 18 9.22 -5.35 0.72
C ASP A 18 8.94 -6.27 1.90
N VAL A 19 7.71 -6.79 1.95
CA VAL A 19 7.23 -7.70 2.99
C VAL A 19 6.92 -9.10 2.43
N SER A 20 7.30 -9.34 1.17
CA SER A 20 7.06 -10.61 0.47
C SER A 20 7.67 -11.80 1.20
N ASP A 21 8.79 -11.61 1.89
CA ASP A 21 9.45 -12.67 2.67
C ASP A 21 8.66 -13.07 3.93
N LEU A 22 7.86 -12.15 4.49
CA LEU A 22 7.09 -12.40 5.72
C LEU A 22 5.81 -13.20 5.43
N ALA A 23 5.18 -12.97 4.28
CA ALA A 23 3.98 -13.67 3.84
C ALA A 23 3.96 -13.86 2.31
N PRO A 24 4.74 -14.82 1.77
CA PRO A 24 4.90 -15.03 0.33
C PRO A 24 3.59 -15.33 -0.43
N GLN A 25 2.57 -15.80 0.28
CA GLN A 25 1.26 -16.13 -0.29
C GLN A 25 0.34 -14.91 -0.46
N VAL A 26 0.69 -13.75 0.09
CA VAL A 26 -0.14 -12.55 0.07
C VAL A 26 0.26 -11.67 -1.11
N ALA A 27 -0.72 -11.27 -1.92
CA ALA A 27 -0.49 -10.31 -2.99
C ALA A 27 -0.27 -8.91 -2.41
N ILE A 28 0.88 -8.29 -2.73
CA ILE A 28 1.25 -6.96 -2.24
C ILE A 28 1.13 -5.96 -3.39
N ALA A 29 0.27 -4.96 -3.24
CA ALA A 29 0.23 -3.82 -4.14
C ALA A 29 1.40 -2.88 -3.81
N ARG A 30 2.19 -2.50 -4.81
CA ARG A 30 3.32 -1.59 -4.62
C ARG A 30 2.99 -0.20 -5.14
N TRP A 31 3.20 0.82 -4.31
CA TRP A 31 3.10 2.23 -4.70
C TRP A 31 4.50 2.83 -4.79
N ASP A 32 5.29 2.32 -5.73
CA ASP A 32 6.70 2.69 -5.89
C ASP A 32 6.89 4.10 -6.51
N ASP A 33 5.81 4.75 -6.95
CA ASP A 33 5.81 6.13 -7.45
C ASP A 33 5.76 7.20 -6.34
N ILE A 34 5.56 6.80 -5.08
CA ILE A 34 5.51 7.72 -3.95
C ILE A 34 6.94 8.09 -3.52
N PRO A 35 7.32 9.38 -3.53
CA PRO A 35 8.65 9.78 -3.10
C PRO A 35 8.85 9.55 -1.59
N PRO A 36 10.10 9.35 -1.12
CA PRO A 36 10.37 9.27 0.31
C PRO A 36 9.90 10.54 1.03
N PRO A 37 9.12 10.44 2.12
CA PRO A 37 8.63 11.61 2.85
C PRO A 37 9.74 12.52 3.38
N SER A 38 10.92 11.95 3.64
CA SER A 38 12.12 12.69 4.06
C SER A 38 12.68 13.62 2.99
N GLN A 39 12.35 13.40 1.72
CA GLN A 39 12.79 14.24 0.59
C GLN A 39 11.75 15.30 0.23
N ASN A 40 10.47 14.92 0.20
CA ASN A 40 9.38 15.84 -0.13
C ASN A 40 8.05 15.34 0.46
N LEU A 41 7.77 15.74 1.70
CA LEU A 41 6.56 15.35 2.41
C LEU A 41 5.27 15.78 1.69
N PRO A 42 5.12 17.02 1.17
CA PRO A 42 3.94 17.40 0.39
C PRO A 42 3.70 16.50 -0.83
N ALA A 43 4.75 16.21 -1.60
CA ALA A 43 4.61 15.34 -2.77
C ALA A 43 4.25 13.89 -2.40
N ALA A 44 4.81 13.36 -1.31
CA ALA A 44 4.46 12.04 -0.80
C ALA A 44 2.99 11.98 -0.37
N HIS A 45 2.53 13.01 0.36
CA HIS A 45 1.14 13.14 0.78
C HIS A 45 0.17 13.17 -0.41
N ASP A 46 0.44 13.99 -1.42
CA ASP A 46 -0.43 14.11 -2.59
C ASP A 46 -0.49 12.83 -3.42
N ALA A 47 0.63 12.09 -3.51
CA ALA A 47 0.66 10.79 -4.18
C ALA A 47 -0.13 9.73 -3.40
N ILE A 48 0.01 9.69 -2.07
CA ILE A 48 -0.77 8.78 -1.20
C ILE A 48 -2.27 9.05 -1.37
N LEU A 49 -2.70 10.31 -1.35
CA LEU A 49 -4.12 10.65 -1.51
C LEU A 49 -4.70 10.13 -2.83
N LYS A 50 -4.01 10.35 -3.95
CA LYS A 50 -4.45 9.86 -5.27
C LYS A 50 -4.62 8.34 -5.29
N HIS A 51 -3.68 7.60 -4.70
CA HIS A 51 -3.76 6.15 -4.63
C HIS A 51 -4.88 5.67 -3.71
N VAL A 52 -5.10 6.32 -2.57
CA VAL A 52 -6.20 6.00 -1.65
C VAL A 52 -7.55 6.25 -2.29
N GLU A 53 -7.73 7.38 -3.00
CA GLU A 53 -8.96 7.68 -3.73
C GLU A 53 -9.27 6.62 -4.80
N LYS A 54 -8.24 6.21 -5.56
CA LYS A 54 -8.36 5.12 -6.53
C LYS A 54 -8.73 3.80 -5.85
N LEU A 55 -8.05 3.44 -4.75
CA LEU A 55 -8.34 2.22 -3.99
C LEU A 55 -9.78 2.19 -3.49
N ILE A 56 -10.26 3.27 -2.88
CA ILE A 56 -11.65 3.38 -2.41
C ILE A 56 -12.63 3.19 -3.58
N SER A 57 -12.32 3.76 -4.74
CA SER A 57 -13.16 3.61 -5.94
C SER A 57 -13.21 2.17 -6.44
N GLU A 58 -12.07 1.46 -6.46
CA GLU A 58 -12.01 0.02 -6.79
C GLU A 58 -12.84 -0.82 -5.82
N LEU A 59 -12.73 -0.56 -4.51
CA LEU A 59 -13.44 -1.30 -3.48
C LEU A 59 -14.96 -1.13 -3.57
N LYS A 60 -15.43 0.08 -3.90
CA LYS A 60 -16.87 0.34 -4.12
C LYS A 60 -17.45 -0.39 -5.33
N GLN A 61 -16.62 -0.75 -6.31
CA GLN A 61 -17.05 -1.50 -7.50
C GLN A 61 -17.03 -3.03 -7.29
N THR A 62 -16.38 -3.50 -6.24
CA THR A 62 -16.18 -4.93 -5.95
C THR A 62 -17.18 -5.47 -4.91
N ASN A 63 -18.07 -4.61 -4.41
CA ASN A 63 -19.13 -4.91 -3.43
C ASN A 63 -20.52 -4.70 -4.07
#